data_AF-A0A168MX80-F1
#
_entry.id   AF-A0A168MX80-F1
#
_cell.length_a   1.000
_cell.length_b   1.000
_cell.length_c   1.000
_cell.angle_alpha   90.00
_cell.angle_beta   90.00
_cell.angle_gamma   90.00
#
_symmetry.space_group_name_H-M   'P 1'
#
loop_
_entity.id
_entity.type
_entity.pdbx_description
1 polymer ?
#
loop_
_entity_poly.entity_id
_entity_poly.type
_entity_poly.pdbx_seq_one_letter_code
_entity_poly.pdbx_strand_id
1 'polypeptide(L)'
;MYSGGGGQATELRLYRLDADGEVGAAPVLTVPIQGSLMIRACFSEEDMTQRAGACRDEYSFAATLTASDAADAMPVLTYETTATAYPRGASRSEDSLEKPPLKPADLIAARDPKCSFIRRFTFDAKAGEYKPDSPLPDCSDYTVP
;
A
#
# COMPACT_ATOMS: atom_id res chain seq x y z
N MET A 1 -7.17 1.24 29.39
CA MET A 1 -5.98 1.73 28.66
C MET A 1 -6.12 1.22 27.23
N TYR A 2 -6.47 2.10 26.28
CA TYR A 2 -6.76 1.74 24.89
C TYR A 2 -5.44 1.61 24.12
N SER A 3 -5.19 0.46 23.49
CA SER A 3 -3.95 0.17 22.74
C SER A 3 -3.83 0.99 21.44
N GLY A 4 -4.87 1.74 21.06
CA GLY A 4 -4.74 2.94 20.24
C GLY A 4 -4.14 2.73 18.86
N GLY A 5 -4.42 1.59 18.23
CA GLY A 5 -3.98 1.28 16.87
C GLY A 5 -5.06 0.51 16.11
N GLY A 6 -4.99 0.56 14.79
CA GLY A 6 -5.94 -0.10 13.91
C GLY A 6 -5.38 -0.19 12.50
N GLY A 7 -5.72 -1.26 11.80
CA GLY A 7 -5.22 -1.54 10.46
C GLY A 7 -6.34 -2.04 9.57
N GLN A 8 -6.36 -1.59 8.32
CA GLN A 8 -7.19 -2.14 7.27
C GLN A 8 -6.40 -2.20 5.97
N ALA A 9 -6.69 -3.21 5.16
CA ALA A 9 -6.17 -3.36 3.82
C ALA A 9 -7.28 -3.87 2.91
N THR A 10 -7.31 -3.34 1.69
CA THR A 10 -8.26 -3.71 0.65
C THR A 10 -7.49 -4.25 -0.54
N GLU A 11 -7.89 -5.43 -1.00
CA GLU A 11 -7.33 -6.11 -2.17
C GLU A 11 -8.35 -6.12 -3.30
N LEU A 12 -7.90 -5.83 -4.51
CA LEU A 12 -8.66 -5.96 -5.73
C LEU A 12 -8.29 -7.28 -6.41
N ARG A 13 -9.31 -8.09 -6.72
CA ARG A 13 -9.20 -9.35 -7.45
C ARG A 13 -9.97 -9.27 -8.76
N LEU A 14 -9.28 -9.46 -9.87
CA LEU A 14 -9.91 -9.58 -11.18
C LEU A 14 -10.10 -11.04 -11.52
N TYR A 15 -11.29 -11.38 -12.02
CA TYR A 15 -11.58 -12.69 -12.57
C TYR A 15 -11.88 -12.56 -14.05
N ARG A 16 -11.51 -13.58 -14.81
CA ARG A 16 -11.87 -13.69 -16.23
C ARG A 16 -13.11 -14.54 -16.35
N LEU A 17 -14.04 -14.07 -17.18
CA LEU A 17 -15.20 -14.82 -17.63
C LEU A 17 -14.90 -15.46 -18.99
N ASP A 18 -15.43 -16.66 -19.23
CA ASP A 18 -15.42 -17.27 -20.55
C ASP A 18 -16.60 -16.80 -21.43
N ALA A 19 -16.74 -17.42 -22.61
CA ALA A 19 -17.78 -17.05 -23.57
C ALA A 19 -19.21 -17.37 -23.06
N ASP A 20 -19.33 -18.34 -22.16
CA ASP A 20 -20.60 -18.73 -21.54
C ASP A 20 -20.87 -17.89 -20.27
N GLY A 21 -19.94 -17.02 -19.89
CA GLY A 21 -20.03 -16.14 -18.73
C GLY A 21 -19.57 -16.81 -17.43
N GLU A 22 -18.99 -18.00 -17.50
CA GLU A 22 -18.52 -18.74 -16.34
C GLU A 22 -17.18 -18.19 -15.86
N VAL A 23 -17.02 -18.15 -14.53
CA VAL A 23 -15.84 -17.58 -13.90
C VAL A 23 -14.71 -18.60 -13.79
N GLY A 24 -13.50 -18.19 -14.14
CA GLY A 24 -12.31 -19.00 -13.87
C GLY A 24 -12.13 -19.30 -12.38
N ALA A 25 -11.57 -20.47 -12.05
CA ALA A 25 -11.42 -20.92 -10.66
C ALA A 25 -10.50 -20.03 -9.79
N ALA A 26 -9.63 -19.22 -10.41
CA ALA A 26 -8.68 -18.34 -9.74
C ALA A 26 -8.71 -16.93 -10.35
N PRO A 27 -8.39 -15.89 -9.56
CA PRO A 27 -8.27 -14.54 -10.10
C PRO A 27 -7.09 -14.45 -11.07
N VAL A 28 -7.26 -13.67 -12.14
CA VAL A 28 -6.22 -13.39 -13.15
C VAL A 28 -5.34 -12.21 -12.76
N LEU A 29 -5.72 -11.43 -11.75
CA LEU A 29 -4.89 -10.42 -11.10
C LEU A 29 -5.34 -10.24 -9.66
N THR A 30 -4.39 -10.12 -8.75
CA THR A 30 -4.64 -9.78 -7.35
C THR A 30 -3.64 -8.70 -6.93
N VAL A 31 -4.12 -7.52 -6.54
CA VAL A 31 -3.29 -6.38 -6.14
C VAL A 31 -3.92 -5.60 -4.97
N PRO A 32 -3.13 -5.02 -4.05
CA PRO A 32 -3.66 -4.12 -3.04
C PRO A 32 -4.17 -2.83 -3.69
N ILE A 33 -5.29 -2.28 -3.21
CA ILE A 33 -5.86 -1.02 -3.72
C ILE A 33 -5.93 0.06 -2.65
N GLN A 34 -5.95 -0.34 -1.38
CA GLN A 34 -5.98 0.58 -0.25
C GLN A 34 -5.36 -0.06 0.98
N GLY A 35 -4.71 0.76 1.81
CA GLY A 35 -4.17 0.37 3.11
C GLY A 35 -4.20 1.56 4.05
N SER A 36 -4.51 1.33 5.31
CA SER A 36 -4.49 2.37 6.35
C SER A 36 -4.17 1.73 7.68
N LEU A 37 -3.10 2.19 8.30
CA LEU A 37 -2.56 1.63 9.53
C LEU A 37 -2.24 2.77 10.49
N MET A 38 -2.56 2.56 11.75
CA MET A 38 -2.23 3.45 12.85
C MET A 38 -1.61 2.64 13.96
N ILE A 39 -0.42 3.03 14.40
CA ILE A 39 0.30 2.39 15.49
C ILE A 39 0.58 3.43 16.56
N ARG A 40 0.28 3.10 17.82
CA ARG A 40 0.62 3.97 18.95
C ARG A 40 2.14 4.04 19.12
N ALA A 41 2.67 5.26 19.28
CA ALA A 41 4.11 5.50 19.38
C ALA A 41 4.57 6.12 20.73
N CYS A 42 3.67 6.71 21.53
CA CYS A 42 4.02 7.24 22.86
C CYS A 42 3.40 6.44 24.00
N PHE A 43 4.18 6.16 25.03
CA PHE A 43 3.82 5.48 26.27
C PHE A 43 4.12 6.31 27.52
N SER A 44 4.95 7.36 27.40
CA SER A 44 5.30 8.31 28.45
C SER A 44 5.21 9.78 28.01
N GLU A 45 5.34 10.73 28.95
CA GLU A 45 5.48 12.17 28.62
C GLU A 45 6.83 12.48 27.95
N GLU A 46 7.86 11.69 28.24
CA GLU A 46 9.16 11.77 27.56
C GLU A 46 9.00 11.43 26.08
N ASP A 47 8.27 10.36 25.76
CA ASP A 47 7.97 9.97 24.38
C ASP A 47 7.15 11.06 23.68
N MET A 48 6.19 11.67 24.36
CA MET A 48 5.42 12.81 23.82
C MET A 48 6.33 13.97 23.44
N THR A 49 7.34 14.25 24.26
CA THR A 49 8.30 15.33 24.04
C THR A 49 9.26 14.97 22.91
N GLN A 50 9.85 13.77 22.94
CA GLN A 50 10.75 13.26 21.91
C GLN A 50 10.06 13.23 20.55
N ARG A 51 8.77 12.91 20.51
CA ARG A 51 7.99 12.82 19.27
C ARG A 51 7.24 14.10 18.92
N ALA A 52 7.52 15.22 19.57
CA ALA A 52 6.85 16.50 19.33
C ALA A 52 5.30 16.39 19.29
N GLY A 53 4.74 15.50 20.12
CA GLY A 53 3.30 15.20 20.20
C GLY A 53 2.77 14.18 19.19
N ALA A 54 3.58 13.68 18.25
CA ALA A 54 3.17 12.67 17.26
C ALA A 54 3.10 11.25 17.85
N CYS A 55 2.08 11.01 18.68
CA CYS A 55 1.93 9.76 19.43
C CYS A 55 1.27 8.61 18.68
N ARG A 56 1.18 8.76 17.36
CA ARG A 56 0.71 7.74 16.43
C ARG A 56 1.52 7.83 15.15
N ASP A 57 1.99 6.69 14.70
CA ASP A 57 2.52 6.50 13.36
C ASP A 57 1.37 6.10 12.46
N GLU A 58 1.25 6.75 11.31
CA GLU A 58 0.20 6.49 10.33
C GLU A 58 0.84 6.07 9.01
N TYR A 59 0.32 4.98 8.43
CA TYR A 59 0.78 4.46 7.14
C TYR A 59 -0.42 4.35 6.22
N SER A 60 -0.33 4.99 5.05
CA SER A 60 -1.40 5.04 4.06
C SER A 60 -0.91 4.47 2.74
N PHE A 61 -1.78 3.70 2.08
CA PHE A 61 -1.61 3.22 0.71
C PHE A 61 -2.89 3.45 -0.07
N ALA A 62 -2.75 3.98 -1.26
CA ALA A 62 -3.83 4.08 -2.23
C ALA A 62 -3.30 3.71 -3.61
N ALA A 63 -4.11 3.00 -4.38
CA ALA A 63 -3.79 2.70 -5.76
C ALA A 63 -5.01 2.80 -6.67
N THR A 64 -4.74 3.03 -7.95
CA THR A 64 -5.73 3.00 -9.02
C THR A 64 -5.33 1.95 -10.04
N LEU A 65 -6.32 1.28 -10.63
CA LEU A 65 -6.13 0.32 -11.71
C LEU A 65 -7.02 0.74 -12.89
N THR A 66 -6.39 1.11 -14.01
CA THR A 66 -7.08 1.60 -15.19
C THR A 66 -6.81 0.68 -16.38
N ALA A 67 -7.85 0.29 -17.09
CA ALA A 67 -7.74 -0.52 -18.30
C ALA A 67 -7.60 0.38 -19.54
N SER A 68 -6.76 -0.02 -20.49
CA SER A 68 -6.73 0.57 -21.83
C SER A 68 -7.97 0.18 -22.61
N ASP A 69 -8.35 1.00 -23.59
CA ASP A 69 -9.32 0.59 -24.60
C ASP A 69 -8.75 -0.56 -25.44
N ALA A 70 -9.39 -1.73 -25.41
CA ALA A 70 -9.03 -2.87 -26.22
C ALA A 70 -10.31 -3.52 -26.78
N ALA A 71 -10.47 -3.51 -28.10
CA ALA A 71 -11.67 -4.04 -28.77
C ALA A 71 -11.63 -5.56 -28.92
N ASP A 72 -10.46 -6.13 -29.25
CA ASP A 72 -10.31 -7.54 -29.62
C ASP A 72 -9.26 -8.31 -28.79
N ALA A 73 -8.70 -7.68 -27.75
CA ALA A 73 -7.64 -8.25 -26.92
C ALA A 73 -7.88 -7.94 -25.44
N MET A 74 -7.20 -8.67 -24.54
CA MET A 74 -7.20 -8.33 -23.12
C MET A 74 -6.56 -6.95 -22.93
N PRO A 75 -7.17 -6.04 -22.16
CA PRO A 75 -6.68 -4.69 -22.01
C PRO A 75 -5.34 -4.67 -21.27
N VAL A 76 -4.50 -3.70 -21.61
CA VAL A 76 -3.34 -3.38 -20.78
C VAL A 76 -3.84 -2.66 -19.53
N LEU A 77 -3.39 -3.07 -18.34
CA LEU A 77 -3.77 -2.41 -17.10
C LEU A 77 -2.63 -1.53 -16.60
N THR A 78 -2.95 -0.27 -16.28
CA THR A 78 -2.03 0.66 -15.59
C THR A 78 -2.38 0.67 -14.12
N TYR A 79 -1.41 0.33 -13.29
CA TYR A 79 -1.51 0.31 -11.84
C TYR A 79 -0.62 1.40 -11.26
N GLU A 80 -1.22 2.41 -10.64
CA GLU A 80 -0.53 3.56 -10.05
C GLU A 80 -0.76 3.57 -8.54
N THR A 81 0.32 3.70 -7.77
CA THR A 81 0.29 3.62 -6.31
C THR A 81 0.86 4.88 -5.67
N THR A 82 0.36 5.20 -4.48
CA THR A 82 0.93 6.19 -3.57
C THR A 82 0.90 5.64 -2.15
N ALA A 83 2.08 5.64 -1.52
CA ALA A 83 2.26 5.27 -0.12
C ALA A 83 2.85 6.44 0.66
N THR A 84 2.34 6.68 1.86
CA THR A 84 2.85 7.72 2.76
C THR A 84 2.97 7.22 4.20
N ALA A 85 3.98 7.71 4.91
CA ALA A 85 4.16 7.48 6.33
C ALA A 85 4.19 8.82 7.08
N TYR A 86 3.49 8.89 8.21
CA TYR A 86 3.52 9.99 9.15
C TYR A 86 3.95 9.49 10.53
N PRO A 87 4.76 10.26 11.28
CA PRO A 87 5.52 11.43 10.82
C PRO A 87 6.62 11.02 9.83
N ARG A 88 7.30 12.01 9.25
CA ARG A 88 8.40 11.80 8.30
C ARG A 88 9.45 10.88 8.91
N GLY A 89 9.75 9.78 8.22
CA GLY A 89 10.72 8.79 8.67
C GLY A 89 10.16 7.75 9.64
N ALA A 90 8.85 7.72 9.92
CA ALA A 90 8.21 6.59 10.58
C ALA A 90 8.43 5.30 9.77
N SER A 91 8.63 4.19 10.47
CA SER A 91 8.85 2.86 9.90
C SER A 91 8.22 1.83 10.82
N ARG A 92 7.54 0.82 10.24
CA ARG A 92 6.94 -0.28 11.00
C ARG A 92 7.98 -1.27 11.53
N SER A 93 9.15 -1.31 10.91
CA SER A 93 10.21 -2.28 11.21
C SER A 93 11.29 -1.73 12.15
N GLU A 94 11.18 -0.46 12.56
CA GLU A 94 12.17 0.21 13.40
C GLU A 94 11.49 0.81 14.63
N ASP A 95 12.19 0.83 15.76
CA ASP A 95 11.68 1.51 16.94
C ASP A 95 11.70 3.03 16.71
N SER A 96 10.51 3.62 16.85
CA SER A 96 10.27 5.04 16.67
C SER A 96 10.96 5.92 17.74
N LEU A 97 11.36 5.32 18.87
CA LEU A 97 12.04 5.97 19.99
C LEU A 97 13.57 5.85 19.92
N GLU A 98 14.11 5.00 19.05
CA GLU A 98 15.56 4.93 18.80
C GLU A 98 16.05 6.03 17.84
N LYS A 99 15.11 6.77 17.23
CA LYS A 99 15.39 7.87 16.30
C LYS A 99 15.62 9.19 17.05
N PRO A 100 16.37 10.13 16.44
CA PRO A 100 16.50 11.49 16.97
C PRO A 100 15.12 12.13 17.23
N PRO A 101 15.00 13.01 18.24
CA PRO A 101 13.75 13.71 18.52
C PRO A 101 13.18 14.41 17.28
N LEU A 102 11.87 14.26 17.09
CA LEU A 102 11.15 14.88 15.98
C LEU A 102 11.16 16.39 16.11
N LYS A 103 11.30 17.06 14.96
CA LYS A 103 11.15 18.49 14.82
C LYS A 103 9.77 18.80 14.26
N PRO A 104 9.25 20.03 14.41
CA PRO A 104 8.00 20.44 13.78
C PRO A 104 7.95 20.17 12.26
N ALA A 105 9.10 20.27 11.58
CA ALA A 105 9.23 19.97 10.15
C ALA A 105 9.05 18.48 9.80
N ASP A 106 9.10 17.58 10.78
CA ASP A 106 8.91 16.14 10.62
C ASP A 106 7.45 15.72 10.75
N LEU A 107 6.59 16.62 11.24
CA LEU A 107 5.16 16.39 11.42
C LEU A 107 4.38 16.51 10.11
N ILE A 108 4.84 15.77 9.10
CA ILE A 108 4.25 15.71 7.77
C ILE A 108 4.15 14.26 7.31
N ALA A 109 3.13 13.95 6.51
CA ALA A 109 3.07 12.68 5.79
C ALA A 109 4.11 12.72 4.67
N ALA A 110 5.09 11.82 4.72
CA ALA A 110 6.15 11.71 3.74
C ALA A 110 5.85 10.58 2.75
N ARG A 111 5.97 10.87 1.46
CA ARG A 111 5.82 9.88 0.39
C ARG A 111 6.96 8.86 0.42
N ASP A 112 6.62 7.58 0.40
CA ASP A 112 7.59 6.51 0.22
C ASP A 112 7.81 6.24 -1.29
N PRO A 113 8.99 6.53 -1.85
CA PRO A 113 9.28 6.29 -3.26
C PRO A 113 9.32 4.81 -3.64
N LYS A 114 9.58 3.89 -2.69
CA LYS A 114 9.59 2.45 -2.95
C LYS A 114 8.17 1.95 -3.29
N CYS A 115 7.18 2.42 -2.54
CA CYS A 115 5.79 1.98 -2.66
C CYS A 115 4.85 2.96 -3.40
N SER A 116 5.42 4.01 -3.99
CA SER A 116 4.70 4.97 -4.83
C SER A 116 5.21 4.93 -6.27
N PHE A 117 4.62 4.08 -7.10
CA PHE A 117 5.13 3.73 -8.42
C PHE A 117 4.00 3.52 -9.44
N ILE A 118 4.39 3.39 -10.71
CA ILE A 118 3.49 2.96 -11.79
C ILE A 118 3.99 1.62 -12.34
N ARG A 119 3.08 0.70 -12.63
CA ARG A 119 3.35 -0.59 -13.29
C ARG A 119 2.33 -0.85 -14.38
N ARG A 120 2.80 -1.45 -15.47
CA ARG A 120 1.95 -1.90 -16.57
C ARG A 120 1.78 -3.40 -16.47
N PHE A 121 0.55 -3.88 -16.52
CA PHE A 121 0.23 -5.29 -16.58
C PHE A 121 -0.25 -5.67 -17.98
N THR A 122 0.25 -6.79 -18.48
CA THR A 122 -0.21 -7.40 -19.74
C THR A 122 -0.65 -8.83 -19.46
N PHE A 123 -1.74 -9.26 -20.11
CA PHE A 123 -2.25 -10.61 -19.94
C PHE A 123 -1.32 -11.62 -20.62
N ASP A 124 -0.78 -12.56 -19.85
CA ASP A 124 -0.03 -13.70 -20.36
C ASP A 124 -1.00 -14.86 -20.59
N ALA A 125 -1.29 -15.16 -21.86
CA ALA A 125 -2.22 -16.23 -22.23
C ALA A 125 -1.74 -17.63 -21.83
N LYS A 126 -0.43 -17.85 -21.68
CA LYS A 126 0.14 -19.14 -21.28
C LYS A 126 0.03 -19.35 -19.78
N ALA A 127 0.27 -18.30 -18.99
CA ALA A 127 0.10 -18.31 -17.55
C ALA A 127 -1.37 -18.16 -17.12
N GLY A 128 -2.22 -17.59 -17.97
CA GLY A 128 -3.62 -17.32 -17.69
C GLY A 128 -3.84 -16.14 -16.75
N GLU A 129 -2.87 -15.25 -16.61
CA GLU A 129 -2.89 -14.16 -15.63
C GLU A 129 -2.18 -12.90 -16.14
N TYR A 130 -2.43 -11.77 -15.49
CA TYR A 130 -1.75 -10.51 -15.75
C TYR A 130 -0.36 -10.51 -15.13
N LYS A 131 0.64 -10.14 -15.94
CA LYS A 131 2.04 -10.02 -15.52
C LYS A 131 2.49 -8.56 -15.55
N PRO A 132 3.16 -8.06 -14.49
CA PRO A 132 3.73 -6.72 -14.51
C PRO A 132 4.96 -6.67 -15.41
N ASP A 133 5.24 -5.49 -15.96
CA ASP A 133 6.44 -5.21 -16.75
C ASP A 133 7.73 -5.17 -15.93
N SER A 134 7.64 -5.15 -14.61
CA SER A 134 8.75 -5.29 -13.67
C SER A 134 8.26 -5.82 -12.32
N PRO A 135 9.12 -6.47 -11.51
CA PRO A 135 8.74 -6.95 -10.18
C PRO A 135 8.08 -5.85 -9.33
N LEU A 136 7.03 -6.25 -8.60
CA LEU A 136 6.40 -5.37 -7.61
C LEU A 136 7.30 -5.30 -6.37
N PRO A 137 7.56 -4.11 -5.82
CA PRO A 137 8.28 -3.99 -4.57
C PRO A 137 7.44 -4.54 -3.42
N ASP A 138 8.11 -5.01 -2.36
CA ASP A 138 7.43 -5.37 -1.13
C ASP A 138 6.93 -4.11 -0.40
N CYS A 139 5.62 -4.01 -0.27
CA CYS A 139 4.89 -2.91 0.37
C CYS A 139 4.05 -3.40 1.56
N SER A 140 4.41 -4.54 2.17
CA SER A 140 3.68 -5.10 3.32
C SER A 140 3.52 -4.12 4.48
N ASP A 141 4.47 -3.18 4.63
CA ASP A 141 4.39 -2.11 5.63
C ASP A 141 3.16 -1.20 5.46
N TYR A 142 2.52 -1.22 4.30
CA TYR A 142 1.30 -0.45 4.03
C TYR A 142 0.09 -1.31 3.71
N THR A 143 0.30 -2.52 3.19
CA THR A 143 -0.77 -3.34 2.61
C THR A 143 -1.14 -4.56 3.44
N VAL A 144 -0.48 -4.78 4.58
CA VAL A 144 -0.81 -5.83 5.55
C VAL A 144 -1.18 -5.19 6.90
N PRO A 145 -2.38 -5.47 7.44
CA PRO A 145 -2.83 -4.99 8.74
C PRO A 145 -1.84 -5.34 9.87
#